data_AF-A0A3C1YJX7-F1
#
_entry.id   AF-A0A3C1YJX7-F1
#
_cell.length_a   1.000
_cell.length_b   1.000
_cell.length_c   1.000
_cell.angle_alpha   90.00
_cell.angle_beta   90.00
_cell.angle_gamma   90.00
#
_symmetry.space_group_name_H-M   'P 1'
#
loop_
_entity.id
_entity.type
_entity.pdbx_description
1 polymer ?
#
loop_
_entity_poly.entity_id
_entity_poly.type
_entity_poly.pdbx_seq_one_letter_code
_entity_poly.pdbx_strand_id
1 'polypeptide(L)'
;GSINLGKYTSSGKLIIDAVMQLFEQIVNKKLYVRRMYVVANHIMDEKSVQEKEENAQVQLNLFTDYEMLEKKKKEEKEEAEKEKKLQKALLGMKKKYGKNAILRGMDLEEGATTIERNNQVGGHKA
;
A
#
# COMPACT_ATOMS: atom_id res chain seq x y z
N GLY A 1 1.50 -14.29 -10.20
CA GLY A 1 2.71 -13.59 -10.67
C GLY A 1 3.32 -12.80 -9.52
N SER A 2 4.43 -12.12 -9.76
CA SER A 2 5.09 -11.21 -8.82
C SER A 2 5.50 -9.93 -9.56
N ILE A 3 5.62 -8.83 -8.82
CA ILE A 3 6.07 -7.54 -9.34
C ILE A 3 6.98 -6.88 -8.30
N ASN A 4 8.09 -6.29 -8.77
CA ASN A 4 9.01 -5.53 -7.92
C ASN A 4 8.59 -4.06 -7.88
N LEU A 5 8.57 -3.47 -6.68
CA LEU A 5 8.17 -2.07 -6.47
C LEU A 5 9.30 -1.06 -6.73
N GLY A 6 10.51 -1.52 -7.03
CA GLY A 6 11.70 -0.69 -7.27
C GLY A 6 12.32 -0.07 -6.01
N LYS A 7 11.50 0.24 -5.00
CA LYS A 7 11.92 0.70 -3.66
C LYS A 7 11.11 0.01 -2.56
N TYR A 8 11.67 -0.05 -1.36
CA TYR A 8 10.91 -0.44 -0.18
C TYR A 8 9.87 0.64 0.12
N THR A 9 8.61 0.25 0.30
CA THR A 9 7.53 1.21 0.56
C THR A 9 6.42 0.61 1.40
N SER A 10 5.76 1.48 2.16
CA SER A 10 4.51 1.20 2.86
C SER A 10 3.32 2.01 2.31
N SER A 11 3.52 2.75 1.21
CA SER A 11 2.46 3.51 0.56
C SER A 11 1.43 2.56 -0.03
N GLY A 12 0.18 2.70 0.40
CA GLY A 12 -0.93 1.91 -0.10
C GLY A 12 -1.20 2.22 -1.57
N LYS A 13 -1.01 3.47 -2.00
CA LYS A 13 -1.15 3.91 -3.40
C LYS A 13 -0.22 3.12 -4.32
N LEU A 14 1.09 3.14 -4.06
CA LEU A 14 2.08 2.42 -4.87
C LEU A 14 1.84 0.91 -4.88
N ILE A 15 1.43 0.33 -3.75
CA ILE A 15 1.13 -1.10 -3.66
C ILE A 15 -0.10 -1.44 -4.52
N ILE A 16 -1.18 -0.65 -4.42
CA ILE A 16 -2.39 -0.86 -5.21
C ILE A 16 -2.09 -0.74 -6.70
N ASP A 17 -1.37 0.30 -7.12
CA ASP A 17 -1.04 0.53 -8.53
C ASP A 17 -0.25 -0.66 -9.12
N ALA A 18 0.76 -1.15 -8.40
CA ALA A 18 1.55 -2.30 -8.82
C ALA A 18 0.74 -3.61 -8.84
N VAL A 19 -0.13 -3.83 -7.85
CA VAL A 19 -1.01 -5.02 -7.82
C VAL A 19 -2.01 -4.98 -8.97
N MET A 20 -2.58 -3.82 -9.27
CA MET A 20 -3.50 -3.63 -10.40
C MET A 20 -2.80 -3.91 -11.72
N GLN A 21 -1.60 -3.37 -11.94
CA GLN A 21 -0.79 -3.64 -13.13
C GLN A 21 -0.51 -5.15 -13.28
N LEU A 22 -0.11 -5.82 -12.19
CA LEU A 22 0.16 -7.25 -12.22
C LEU A 22 -1.12 -8.05 -12.52
N PHE A 23 -2.25 -7.66 -11.91
CA PHE A 23 -3.53 -8.32 -12.11
C PHE A 23 -3.96 -8.25 -13.58
N GLU A 24 -3.92 -7.07 -14.20
CA GLU A 24 -4.28 -6.89 -15.60
C GLU A 24 -3.41 -7.72 -16.55
N GLN A 25 -2.12 -7.88 -16.21
CA GLN A 25 -1.18 -8.65 -17.03
C GLN A 25 -1.45 -10.16 -16.96
N ILE A 26 -1.84 -10.69 -15.80
CA ILE A 26 -1.92 -12.15 -15.59
C ILE A 26 -3.33 -12.72 -15.66
N VAL A 27 -4.36 -11.89 -15.51
CA VAL A 27 -5.74 -12.39 -15.42
C VAL A 27 -6.29 -12.74 -16.81
N ASN A 28 -7.00 -13.86 -16.89
CA ASN A 28 -7.79 -14.18 -18.08
C ASN A 28 -9.16 -13.50 -17.98
N LYS A 29 -9.39 -12.48 -18.83
CA LYS A 29 -10.63 -11.69 -18.86
C LYS A 29 -11.90 -12.50 -19.16
N LYS A 30 -11.78 -13.73 -19.67
CA LYS A 30 -12.92 -14.62 -19.94
C LYS A 30 -13.37 -15.43 -18.71
N LEU A 31 -12.61 -15.40 -17.61
CA LEU A 31 -12.86 -16.22 -16.43
C LEU A 31 -13.10 -15.36 -15.19
N TYR A 32 -13.95 -15.84 -14.28
CA TYR A 32 -14.18 -15.19 -12.99
C TYR A 32 -13.09 -15.56 -11.98
N VAL A 33 -12.63 -14.56 -11.23
CA VAL A 33 -11.68 -14.74 -10.13
C VAL A 33 -12.45 -15.09 -8.86
N ARG A 34 -12.24 -16.30 -8.33
CA ARG A 34 -12.89 -16.77 -7.10
C ARG A 34 -12.11 -16.44 -5.82
N ARG A 35 -10.79 -16.27 -5.94
CA ARG A 35 -9.92 -15.99 -4.79
C ARG A 35 -8.67 -15.25 -5.25
N MET A 36 -8.20 -14.31 -4.44
CA MET A 36 -6.96 -13.58 -4.64
C MET A 36 -6.21 -13.46 -3.31
N TYR A 37 -4.88 -13.52 -3.38
CA TYR A 37 -3.98 -13.28 -2.26
C TYR A 37 -2.94 -12.24 -2.66
N VAL A 38 -2.56 -11.38 -1.72
CA VAL A 38 -1.47 -10.42 -1.87
C VAL A 38 -0.47 -10.70 -0.75
N VAL A 39 0.80 -10.93 -1.12
CA VAL A 39 1.87 -11.28 -0.18
C VAL A 39 3.03 -10.31 -0.38
N ALA A 40 3.49 -9.69 0.70
CA ALA A 40 4.67 -8.83 0.69
C ALA A 40 5.93 -9.69 0.93
N ASN A 41 6.88 -9.61 0.01
CA ASN A 41 8.18 -10.28 0.11
C ASN A 41 9.28 -9.28 0.48
N HIS A 42 10.40 -9.77 1.02
CA HIS A 42 11.57 -8.97 1.39
C HIS A 42 11.26 -7.82 2.36
N ILE A 43 10.46 -8.09 3.39
CA ILE A 43 10.09 -7.09 4.39
C ILE A 43 11.34 -6.65 5.18
N MET A 44 11.52 -5.35 5.35
CA MET A 44 12.57 -4.76 6.17
C MET A 44 12.00 -3.76 7.17
N ASP A 45 12.72 -3.52 8.27
CA ASP A 45 12.38 -2.46 9.21
C ASP A 45 12.58 -1.09 8.55
N GLU A 46 11.63 -0.20 8.75
CA GLU A 46 11.65 1.16 8.18
C GLU A 46 12.92 1.93 8.55
N LYS A 47 13.42 1.80 9.79
CA LYS A 47 14.66 2.48 10.22
C LYS A 47 15.87 2.00 9.44
N SER A 48 15.97 0.69 9.24
CA SER A 48 17.06 0.08 8.48
C SER A 48 17.06 0.48 7.00
N VAL A 49 15.88 0.80 6.44
CA VAL A 49 15.74 1.30 5.07
C VAL A 49 16.23 2.74 4.97
N GLN A 50 15.83 3.60 5.90
CA GLN A 50 16.26 5.00 5.96
C GLN A 50 17.78 5.11 6.08
N GLU A 51 18.39 4.32 6.98
CA GLU A 51 19.85 4.27 7.14
C GLU A 51 20.55 3.82 5.84
N LYS A 52 19.98 2.87 5.09
CA LYS A 52 20.54 2.44 3.81
C LYS A 52 20.39 3.50 2.72
N GLU A 53 19.27 4.22 2.68
CA GLU A 53 19.03 5.29 1.71
C GLU A 53 19.89 6.53 1.99
N GLU A 54 20.10 6.88 3.26
CA GLU A 54 20.97 7.99 3.66
C GLU A 54 22.45 7.71 3.38
N ASN A 55 22.87 6.45 3.54
CA ASN A 55 24.24 6.01 3.24
C ASN A 55 24.43 5.60 1.77
N ALA A 56 23.38 5.68 0.93
CA ALA A 56 23.48 5.31 -0.48
C ALA A 56 24.30 6.36 -1.23
N GLN A 57 25.48 5.95 -1.70
CA GLN A 57 26.31 6.79 -2.56
C GLN A 57 25.67 6.87 -3.95
N VAL A 58 25.40 8.09 -4.41
CA VAL A 58 24.85 8.34 -5.74
C VAL A 58 25.97 8.83 -6.66
N GLN A 59 26.16 8.16 -7.79
CA GLN A 59 27.06 8.64 -8.83
C GLN A 59 26.45 9.86 -9.51
N LEU A 60 27.16 10.99 -9.46
CA LEU A 60 26.73 12.21 -10.12
C LEU A 60 27.10 12.16 -11.63
N ASN A 61 26.13 12.43 -12.47
CA ASN A 61 26.23 12.71 -13.90
C ASN A 61 26.05 14.21 -14.18
N LEU A 62 26.87 14.76 -15.09
CA LEU A 62 26.89 16.17 -15.50
C LEU A 62 25.60 16.61 -16.22
N PHE A 63 24.89 15.69 -16.87
CA PHE A 63 23.69 15.99 -17.66
C PHE A 63 22.38 15.88 -16.86
N THR A 64 22.47 15.64 -15.55
CA THR A 64 21.31 15.49 -14.67
C THR A 64 20.97 16.80 -13.99
N ASP A 65 19.72 17.23 -14.07
CA ASP A 65 19.19 18.33 -13.28
C ASP A 65 18.86 17.85 -11.86
N TYR A 66 19.78 18.09 -10.93
CA TYR A 66 19.65 17.67 -9.54
C TYR A 66 18.61 18.48 -8.77
N GLU A 67 18.42 19.76 -9.09
CA GLU A 67 17.43 20.59 -8.42
C GLU A 67 16.01 20.07 -8.70
N MET A 68 15.74 19.67 -9.94
CA MET A 68 14.46 19.07 -10.31
C MET A 68 14.24 17.71 -9.62
N LEU A 69 15.29 16.87 -9.54
CA LEU A 69 15.20 15.57 -8.86
C LEU A 69 14.97 15.71 -7.35
N GLU A 70 15.63 16.67 -6.70
CA GLU A 70 15.44 16.93 -5.28
C GLU A 70 14.03 17.44 -4.98
N LYS A 71 13.50 18.35 -5.81
CA LYS A 71 12.11 18.83 -5.69
C LYS A 71 11.12 17.66 -5.79
N LYS A 72 11.26 16.82 -6.81
CA LYS A 72 10.41 15.61 -6.96
C LYS A 72 10.51 14.66 -5.77
N LYS A 73 11.73 14.37 -5.30
CA LYS A 73 11.93 13.51 -4.13
C LYS A 73 11.28 14.10 -2.87
N LYS A 74 11.33 15.42 -2.70
CA LYS A 74 10.73 16.10 -1.56
C LYS A 74 9.21 16.04 -1.62
N GLU A 75 8.62 16.31 -2.78
CA GLU A 75 7.18 16.20 -3.01
C GLU A 75 6.69 14.77 -2.74
N GLU A 76 7.38 13.75 -3.27
CA GLU A 76 7.07 12.34 -3.01
C GLU A 76 7.14 12.00 -1.51
N LYS A 77 8.18 12.48 -0.80
CA LYS A 77 8.33 12.27 0.65
C LYS A 77 7.18 12.91 1.42
N GLU A 78 6.80 14.15 1.07
CA GLU A 78 5.69 14.85 1.71
C GLU A 78 4.34 14.16 1.48
N GLU A 79 4.06 13.69 0.26
CA GLU A 79 2.85 12.93 -0.04
C GLU A 79 2.81 11.61 0.75
N ALA A 80 3.92 10.88 0.78
CA ALA A 80 4.05 9.63 1.53
C ALA A 80 3.86 9.84 3.05
N GLU A 81 4.41 10.91 3.62
CA GLU A 81 4.21 11.24 5.03
C GLU A 81 2.76 11.59 5.36
N LYS A 82 2.11 12.37 4.50
CA LYS A 82 0.68 12.70 4.64
C LYS A 82 -0.17 11.43 4.61
N GLU A 83 0.07 10.55 3.64
CA GLU A 83 -0.60 9.26 3.53
C GLU A 83 -0.39 8.42 4.79
N LYS A 84 0.86 8.29 5.26
CA LYS A 84 1.22 7.51 6.45
C LYS A 84 0.50 8.02 7.70
N LYS A 85 0.40 9.34 7.88
CA LYS A 85 -0.35 9.94 9.00
C LYS A 85 -1.83 9.56 8.95
N LEU A 86 -2.45 9.61 7.77
CA LEU A 86 -3.84 9.20 7.59
C LEU A 86 -4.03 7.71 7.89
N GLN A 87 -3.18 6.83 7.35
CA GLN A 87 -3.24 5.39 7.62
C GLN A 87 -3.15 5.08 9.12
N LYS A 88 -2.22 5.74 9.84
CA LYS A 88 -2.08 5.59 11.30
C LYS A 88 -3.32 6.09 12.05
N ALA A 89 -3.89 7.22 11.65
CA ALA A 89 -5.11 7.75 12.25
C ALA A 89 -6.30 6.78 12.08
N LEU A 90 -6.49 6.25 10.87
CA LEU A 90 -7.52 5.23 10.59
C LEU A 90 -7.34 3.97 11.45
N LEU A 91 -6.10 3.49 11.59
CA LEU A 91 -5.80 2.33 12.43
C LEU A 91 -6.08 2.61 13.91
N GLY A 92 -5.74 3.82 14.38
CA GLY A 92 -6.04 4.28 15.73
C GLY A 92 -7.54 4.30 16.02
N MET A 93 -8.35 4.84 15.09
CA MET A 93 -9.81 4.84 15.21
C MET A 93 -10.38 3.43 15.21
N LYS A 94 -9.93 2.54 14.31
CA LYS A 94 -10.39 1.14 14.27
C LYS A 94 -10.06 0.37 15.54
N LYS A 95 -8.92 0.64 16.19
CA LYS A 95 -8.55 0.04 17.47
C LYS A 95 -9.44 0.53 18.62
N LYS A 96 -9.81 1.82 18.62
CA LYS A 96 -10.62 2.43 19.69
C LYS A 96 -12.12 2.14 19.56
N TYR A 97 -12.66 2.21 18.35
CA TYR A 97 -14.11 2.18 18.10
C TYR A 97 -14.58 0.91 17.37
N GLY A 98 -13.66 -0.02 17.08
CA GLY A 98 -13.97 -1.30 16.42
C GLY A 98 -13.77 -1.28 14.90
N LYS A 99 -13.83 -2.47 14.28
CA LYS A 99 -13.50 -2.68 12.86
C LYS A 99 -14.44 -1.95 11.89
N ASN A 100 -15.69 -1.75 12.29
CA ASN A 100 -16.74 -1.05 11.51
C ASN A 100 -16.79 0.46 11.77
N ALA A 101 -15.89 1.02 12.58
CA ALA A 101 -15.88 2.46 12.88
C ALA A 101 -15.67 3.33 11.64
N ILE A 102 -14.98 2.79 10.63
CA ILE A 102 -14.73 3.46 9.35
C ILE A 102 -14.88 2.43 8.23
N LEU A 103 -15.81 2.71 7.33
CA LEU A 103 -16.09 1.94 6.13
C LEU A 103 -15.76 2.79 4.90
N ARG A 104 -15.35 2.13 3.81
CA ARG A 104 -15.21 2.77 2.50
C ARG A 104 -16.54 2.65 1.76
N GLY A 105 -16.77 3.50 0.76
CA GLY A 105 -17.97 3.40 -0.08
C GLY A 105 -18.14 2.01 -0.71
N MET A 106 -17.03 1.41 -1.16
CA MET A 106 -16.99 0.05 -1.70
C MET A 106 -17.41 -1.04 -0.70
N ASP A 107 -17.33 -0.78 0.61
CA ASP A 107 -17.74 -1.74 1.63
C ASP A 107 -19.28 -1.80 1.78
N LEU A 108 -20.01 -0.89 1.13
CA LEU A 108 -21.48 -0.78 1.14
C LEU A 108 -22.13 -1.22 -0.18
N GLU A 109 -21.32 -1.58 -1.19
CA GLU A 109 -21.83 -2.06 -2.48
C GLU A 109 -22.52 -3.42 -2.35
N GLU A 110 -23.44 -3.71 -3.27
CA GLU A 110 -24.14 -5.00 -3.30
C GLU A 110 -23.13 -6.15 -3.48
N GLY A 111 -23.18 -7.15 -2.60
CA GLY A 111 -22.22 -8.25 -2.56
C GLY A 111 -20.97 -7.98 -1.71
N ALA A 112 -20.78 -6.78 -1.15
CA ALA A 112 -19.72 -6.52 -0.18
C ALA A 112 -20.01 -7.23 1.15
N THR A 113 -19.02 -7.98 1.65
CA THR A 113 -19.15 -8.77 2.90
C THR A 113 -18.37 -8.18 4.08
N THR A 114 -17.80 -6.97 3.92
CA THR A 114 -16.90 -6.36 4.91
C THR A 114 -17.55 -6.24 6.29
N ILE A 115 -18.78 -5.73 6.38
CA ILE A 115 -19.49 -5.52 7.65
C ILE A 115 -19.79 -6.86 8.32
N GLU A 116 -20.37 -7.81 7.59
CA GLU A 116 -20.70 -9.14 8.10
C GLU A 116 -19.46 -9.87 8.60
N ARG A 117 -18.37 -9.86 7.82
CA ARG A 117 -17.08 -10.46 8.19
C ARG A 117 -16.48 -9.83 9.43
N ASN A 118 -16.60 -8.50 9.58
CA ASN A 118 -16.07 -7.80 10.75
C ASN A 118 -16.80 -8.18 12.05
N ASN A 119 -18.08 -8.60 11.95
CA ASN A 119 -18.89 -9.11 13.07
C ASN A 119 -18.68 -10.61 13.35
N GLN A 120 -17.91 -11.32 12.52
CA GLN A 120 -17.60 -12.73 12.75
C GLN A 120 -16.32 -12.90 13.58
N VAL A 121 -16.33 -13.90 14.46
CA VAL A 121 -15.15 -14.36 15.21
C VAL A 121 -14.91 -15.82 14.85
N GLY A 122 -13.76 -16.12 14.24
CA GLY A 122 -13.42 -17.49 13.83
C GLY A 122 -14.37 -18.11 12.80
N GLY A 123 -15.03 -17.30 11.97
CA GLY A 123 -16.00 -17.76 10.95
C GLY A 123 -17.41 -17.99 11.46
N HIS A 124 -17.66 -17.79 12.76
CA HIS A 124 -19.00 -17.85 13.35
C HIS A 124 -19.50 -16.43 13.61
N LYS A 125 -20.81 -16.22 13.44
CA LYS A 125 -21.46 -14.96 13.83
C LYS A 125 -21.34 -14.84 15.35
N ALA A 126 -20.77 -13.73 15.82
CA ALA A 126 -20.77 -13.36 17.23
C ALA A 126 -22.15 -12.83 17.65
#